data_AF-A0A2M7Z5W4-F1
#
_entry.id   AF-A0A2M7Z5W4-F1
#
_cell.length_a   1.000
_cell.length_b   1.000
_cell.length_c   1.000
_cell.angle_alpha   90.00
_cell.angle_beta   90.00
_cell.angle_gamma   90.00
#
_symmetry.space_group_name_H-M   'P 1'
#
loop_
_entity.id
_entity.type
_entity.pdbx_description
1 polymer ?
#
loop_
_entity_poly.entity_id
_entity_poly.type
_entity_poly.pdbx_seq_one_letter_code
_entity_poly.pdbx_strand_id
1 'polypeptide(L)'
;MEGIEGYNMLHRKDLSLQTSPEVEHEVERRKLKEEIVQNKPDVKIGNFLEVIERTHLGHREDPHVLERIKNYYHKKHVIKEENVPESYFELQKRIAREQGQGDIEITDEMRKQMSESVINDQKQSLDAWTEYFISSDSDSYPMWAKYWSFTNMLKLSSYDKEKHSFGKRTKGTTTLFPDLNREALAYVVDIIEKKLNKEEILDVVENPELQKLLQSENFGKLYAYAIDKVTPTEEHELAKTDGEWITYKQGTDHMPLVQSLQGYGTGWCTAGESTAKIQLAGGDFHTYYSYDKEGKPTIPRVAIRMENNSIAEVRGIGANQNLDLYINDVVEEKMNEFGKEGEKYTKKSKDMKKVTEIDKRRKAGEEFTKEDLRFLHEIDSEIKGFGHGKDPRIKELIGGRDIRKDLSFAIGCDEDEISLNSEEFLESLESKKKIKYHRGDLELNKSTLDEKITFPDIVSGNLNLFSVTSINNVVFPKKVNKTINLRRLTSAKMVVFPESVGGDFWLDYLTVIEEVTFPKEVGGDFLLYKIISAKEIIFPEKIGGTFSLPKLTSAKMVIFPESVGWNFNLSSLTSAKMVVFPESVGGNFWLGGKLSLIKKKN
;
A
#
# COMPACT_ATOMS: atom_id res chain seq x y z
N MET A 1 -29.03 47.18 -0.80
CA MET A 1 -28.72 46.86 -2.20
C MET A 1 -27.63 45.80 -2.31
N GLU A 2 -26.99 45.39 -1.21
CA GLU A 2 -26.15 44.18 -1.19
C GLU A 2 -27.03 42.94 -1.40
N GLY A 3 -26.61 42.03 -2.30
CA GLY A 3 -27.26 40.73 -2.51
C GLY A 3 -28.21 40.61 -3.72
N ILE A 4 -28.75 41.71 -4.27
CA ILE A 4 -29.73 41.67 -5.37
C ILE A 4 -29.16 40.97 -6.61
N GLU A 5 -27.92 41.28 -7.00
CA GLU A 5 -27.27 40.64 -8.15
C GLU A 5 -27.00 39.15 -7.92
N GLY A 6 -26.72 38.75 -6.68
CA GLY A 6 -26.58 37.36 -6.27
C GLY A 6 -27.89 36.58 -6.37
N TYR A 7 -29.00 37.16 -5.93
CA TYR A 7 -30.33 36.55 -6.07
C TYR A 7 -30.76 36.44 -7.53
N ASN A 8 -30.47 37.46 -8.34
CA ASN A 8 -30.67 37.42 -9.78
C ASN A 8 -29.84 36.30 -10.44
N MET A 9 -28.58 36.13 -10.03
CA MET A 9 -27.74 35.04 -10.51
C MET A 9 -28.34 33.67 -10.16
N LEU A 10 -28.78 33.46 -8.92
CA LEU A 10 -29.44 32.22 -8.50
C LEU A 10 -30.68 31.93 -9.36
N HIS A 11 -31.51 32.94 -9.61
CA HIS A 11 -32.68 32.78 -10.48
C HIS A 11 -32.31 32.40 -11.92
N ARG A 12 -31.28 33.05 -12.50
CA ARG A 12 -30.80 32.72 -13.86
C ARG A 12 -30.27 31.28 -13.95
N LYS A 13 -29.65 30.79 -12.88
CA LYS A 13 -29.09 29.43 -12.82
C LYS A 13 -30.15 28.36 -12.57
N ASP A 14 -31.18 28.70 -11.81
CA ASP A 14 -32.28 27.81 -11.50
C ASP A 14 -33.60 28.60 -11.56
N LEU A 15 -34.22 28.61 -12.74
CA LEU A 15 -35.51 29.27 -12.97
C LEU A 15 -36.63 28.66 -12.12
N SER A 16 -36.47 27.42 -11.63
CA SER A 16 -37.45 26.72 -10.81
C SER A 16 -37.37 27.07 -9.32
N LEU A 17 -36.24 27.66 -8.88
CA LEU A 17 -36.02 28.01 -7.48
C LEU A 17 -37.10 28.96 -6.94
N GLN A 18 -37.50 29.96 -7.72
CA GLN A 18 -38.53 30.94 -7.33
C GLN A 18 -39.93 30.32 -7.08
N THR A 19 -40.15 29.10 -7.55
CA THR A 19 -41.39 28.32 -7.43
C THR A 19 -41.13 27.01 -6.66
N SER A 20 -40.01 26.89 -5.96
CA SER A 20 -39.76 25.71 -5.13
C SER A 20 -40.75 25.70 -3.96
N PRO A 21 -41.15 24.51 -3.46
CA PRO A 21 -42.04 24.41 -2.32
C PRO A 21 -41.57 25.23 -1.11
N GLU A 22 -40.25 25.29 -0.87
CA GLU A 22 -39.66 26.04 0.23
C GLU A 22 -39.78 27.56 0.03
N VAL A 23 -39.59 28.08 -1.20
CA VAL A 23 -39.76 29.50 -1.52
C VAL A 23 -41.23 29.91 -1.47
N GLU A 24 -42.12 29.09 -2.01
CA GLU A 24 -43.58 29.33 -1.96
C GLU A 24 -44.10 29.30 -0.53
N HIS A 25 -43.59 28.38 0.30
CA HIS A 25 -43.95 28.33 1.72
C HIS A 25 -43.58 29.62 2.44
N GLU A 26 -42.40 30.19 2.17
CA GLU A 26 -41.99 31.47 2.76
C GLU A 26 -42.86 32.64 2.28
N VAL A 27 -43.23 32.65 1.00
CA VAL A 27 -44.17 33.63 0.44
C VAL A 27 -45.52 33.57 1.17
N GLU A 28 -46.07 32.38 1.37
CA GLU A 28 -47.34 32.20 2.10
C GLU A 28 -47.21 32.57 3.58
N ARG A 29 -46.10 32.22 4.24
CA ARG A 29 -45.82 32.62 5.64
C ARG A 29 -45.85 34.14 5.80
N ARG A 30 -45.24 34.87 4.87
CA ARG A 30 -45.21 36.35 4.90
C ARG A 30 -46.59 36.97 4.65
N LYS A 31 -47.37 36.41 3.72
CA LYS A 31 -48.77 36.82 3.51
C LYS A 31 -49.60 36.66 4.78
N LEU A 32 -49.46 35.52 5.48
CA LEU A 32 -50.16 35.26 6.74
C LEU A 32 -49.77 36.21 7.88
N LYS A 33 -48.57 36.80 7.81
CA LYS A 33 -48.09 37.82 8.76
C LYS A 33 -48.36 39.26 8.33
N GLU A 34 -49.11 39.46 7.24
CA GLU A 34 -49.40 40.78 6.66
C GLU A 34 -48.13 41.56 6.25
N GLU A 35 -47.02 40.87 5.99
CA GLU A 35 -45.79 41.47 5.47
C GLU A 35 -45.93 41.81 3.97
N ILE A 36 -45.21 42.83 3.48
CA ILE A 36 -45.22 43.20 2.05
C ILE A 36 -44.56 42.10 1.23
N VAL A 37 -45.34 41.43 0.39
CA VAL A 37 -44.86 40.40 -0.54
C VAL A 37 -44.74 40.97 -1.95
N GLN A 38 -43.51 41.23 -2.39
CA GLN A 38 -43.25 41.55 -3.80
C GLN A 38 -43.13 40.27 -4.63
N ASN A 39 -43.81 40.21 -5.77
CA ASN A 39 -43.87 39.02 -6.61
C ASN A 39 -42.65 38.85 -7.56
N LYS A 40 -41.57 39.60 -7.35
CA LYS A 40 -40.37 39.53 -8.19
C LYS A 40 -39.52 38.30 -7.83
N PRO A 41 -38.92 37.58 -8.80
CA PRO A 41 -38.17 36.34 -8.54
C PRO A 41 -37.01 36.50 -7.55
N ASP A 42 -36.22 37.56 -7.70
CA ASP A 42 -35.09 37.91 -6.84
C ASP A 42 -35.52 38.19 -5.39
N VAL A 43 -36.62 38.91 -5.21
CA VAL A 43 -37.16 39.21 -3.87
C VAL A 43 -37.67 37.94 -3.18
N LYS A 44 -38.35 37.05 -3.91
CA LYS A 44 -38.79 35.75 -3.37
C LYS A 44 -37.61 34.90 -2.90
N ILE A 45 -36.57 34.81 -3.73
CA ILE A 45 -35.35 34.07 -3.41
C ILE A 45 -34.63 34.70 -2.22
N GLY A 46 -34.50 36.02 -2.19
CA GLY A 46 -33.91 36.75 -1.06
C GLY A 46 -34.63 36.46 0.26
N ASN A 47 -35.97 36.59 0.27
CA ASN A 47 -36.79 36.28 1.44
C ASN A 47 -36.61 34.85 1.94
N PHE A 48 -36.49 33.88 1.03
CA PHE A 48 -36.21 32.50 1.38
C PHE A 48 -34.79 32.32 1.95
N LEU A 49 -33.79 32.97 1.37
CA LEU A 49 -32.42 32.91 1.89
C LEU A 49 -32.28 33.55 3.26
N GLU A 50 -33.05 34.59 3.60
CA GLU A 50 -33.13 35.13 4.97
C GLU A 50 -33.64 34.07 5.97
N VAL A 51 -34.57 33.20 5.56
CA VAL A 51 -35.04 32.09 6.40
C VAL A 51 -33.93 31.06 6.59
N ILE A 52 -33.22 30.71 5.51
CA ILE A 52 -32.08 29.79 5.58
C ILE A 52 -31.01 30.36 6.50
N GLU A 53 -30.63 31.63 6.33
CA GLU A 53 -29.68 32.34 7.17
C GLU A 53 -30.10 32.32 8.64
N ARG A 54 -31.32 32.75 8.97
CA ARG A 54 -31.82 32.73 10.35
C ARG A 54 -31.83 31.32 10.94
N THR A 55 -32.21 30.32 10.15
CA THR A 55 -32.25 28.92 10.59
C THR A 55 -30.83 28.41 10.85
N HIS A 56 -29.91 28.68 9.94
CA HIS A 56 -28.52 28.27 10.05
C HIS A 56 -27.81 28.98 11.20
N LEU A 57 -28.03 30.27 11.40
CA LEU A 57 -27.44 31.05 12.49
C LEU A 57 -28.06 30.73 13.85
N GLY A 58 -29.23 30.11 13.92
CA GLY A 58 -29.90 29.73 15.17
C GLY A 58 -29.07 28.83 16.09
N HIS A 59 -28.08 28.10 15.55
CA HIS A 59 -27.15 27.30 16.37
C HIS A 59 -26.27 28.12 17.31
N ARG A 60 -26.09 29.43 17.03
CA ARG A 60 -25.34 30.35 17.91
C ARG A 60 -26.05 30.58 19.23
N GLU A 61 -27.36 30.36 19.26
CA GLU A 61 -28.20 30.46 20.46
C GLU A 61 -28.56 29.09 21.05
N ASP A 62 -28.79 28.07 20.20
CA ASP A 62 -29.08 26.69 20.62
C ASP A 62 -28.24 25.67 19.82
N PRO A 63 -27.21 25.04 20.42
CA PRO A 63 -26.37 24.05 19.76
C PRO A 63 -27.14 22.89 19.12
N HIS A 64 -28.35 22.53 19.60
CA HIS A 64 -29.17 21.48 19.00
C HIS A 64 -29.69 21.84 17.60
N VAL A 65 -29.68 23.12 17.20
CA VAL A 65 -30.02 23.55 15.84
C VAL A 65 -29.02 22.98 14.83
N LEU A 66 -27.72 22.94 15.16
CA LEU A 66 -26.69 22.41 14.26
C LEU A 66 -26.96 20.94 13.92
N GLU A 67 -27.21 20.11 14.93
CA GLU A 67 -27.53 18.70 14.74
C GLU A 67 -28.83 18.49 13.95
N ARG A 68 -29.84 19.35 14.13
CA ARG A 68 -31.07 19.31 13.32
C ARG A 68 -30.78 19.60 11.84
N ILE A 69 -29.90 20.56 11.55
CA ILE A 69 -29.51 20.92 10.18
C ILE A 69 -28.71 19.79 9.52
N LYS A 70 -27.71 19.24 10.22
CA LYS A 70 -26.94 18.08 9.73
C LYS A 70 -27.86 16.91 9.40
N ASN A 71 -28.73 16.54 10.33
CA ASN A 71 -29.70 15.46 10.12
C ASN A 71 -30.63 15.70 8.91
N TYR A 72 -31.07 16.95 8.69
CA TYR A 72 -31.86 17.32 7.51
C TYR A 72 -31.07 17.06 6.21
N TYR A 73 -29.82 17.54 6.13
CA TYR A 73 -28.99 17.37 4.95
C TYR A 73 -28.55 15.92 4.73
N HIS A 74 -28.21 15.19 5.79
CA HIS A 74 -27.90 13.76 5.72
C HIS A 74 -29.06 12.99 5.10
N LYS A 75 -30.28 13.18 5.61
CA LYS A 75 -31.49 12.51 5.10
C LYS A 75 -31.75 12.81 3.61
N LYS A 76 -31.40 14.01 3.15
CA LYS A 76 -31.68 14.47 1.78
C LYS A 76 -30.59 14.07 0.77
N HIS A 77 -29.33 13.98 1.21
CA HIS A 77 -28.18 13.94 0.30
C HIS A 77 -27.24 12.74 0.48
N VAL A 78 -27.18 12.13 1.66
CA VAL A 78 -26.30 10.98 1.91
C VAL A 78 -26.93 9.72 1.31
N ILE A 79 -26.10 8.87 0.72
CA ILE A 79 -26.53 7.57 0.19
C ILE A 79 -27.22 6.73 1.28
N LYS A 80 -28.16 5.88 0.87
CA LYS A 80 -28.77 4.90 1.76
C LYS A 80 -28.19 3.53 1.49
N GLU A 81 -28.23 2.64 2.49
CA GLU A 81 -27.71 1.28 2.40
C GLU A 81 -28.21 0.54 1.16
N GLU A 82 -29.52 0.63 0.86
CA GLU A 82 -30.13 -0.04 -0.29
C GLU A 82 -29.71 0.52 -1.66
N ASN A 83 -29.05 1.68 -1.69
CA ASN A 83 -28.57 2.31 -2.91
C ASN A 83 -27.06 2.10 -3.16
N VAL A 84 -26.34 1.45 -2.24
CA VAL A 84 -24.93 1.10 -2.46
C VAL A 84 -24.86 0.06 -3.59
N PRO A 85 -24.25 0.38 -4.75
CA PRO A 85 -24.35 -0.46 -5.94
C PRO A 85 -23.50 -1.72 -5.83
N GLU A 86 -23.91 -2.81 -6.48
CA GLU A 86 -23.14 -4.06 -6.50
C GLU A 86 -21.72 -3.88 -7.04
N SER A 87 -21.54 -2.94 -7.98
CA SER A 87 -20.22 -2.59 -8.53
C SER A 87 -19.21 -2.12 -7.48
N TYR A 88 -19.66 -1.57 -6.35
CA TYR A 88 -18.79 -1.21 -5.23
C TYR A 88 -18.22 -2.47 -4.54
N PHE A 89 -19.07 -3.47 -4.28
CA PHE A 89 -18.65 -4.71 -3.65
C PHE A 89 -17.79 -5.56 -4.58
N GLU A 90 -18.13 -5.60 -5.87
CA GLU A 90 -17.29 -6.25 -6.89
C GLU A 90 -15.92 -5.57 -7.04
N LEU A 91 -15.85 -4.24 -6.89
CA LEU A 91 -14.57 -3.53 -6.82
C LEU A 91 -13.74 -3.99 -5.61
N GLN A 92 -14.35 -4.13 -4.43
CA GLN A 92 -13.65 -4.62 -3.23
C GLN A 92 -13.13 -6.06 -3.42
N LYS A 93 -13.94 -6.96 -4.00
CA LYS A 93 -13.50 -8.32 -4.36
C LYS A 93 -12.30 -8.30 -5.31
N ARG A 94 -12.36 -7.45 -6.34
CA ARG A 94 -11.26 -7.30 -7.30
C ARG A 94 -9.97 -6.82 -6.63
N ILE A 95 -10.05 -5.80 -5.77
CA ILE A 95 -8.88 -5.27 -5.05
C ILE A 95 -8.27 -6.37 -4.16
N ALA A 96 -9.09 -7.08 -3.40
CA ALA A 96 -8.63 -8.20 -2.57
C ALA A 96 -7.92 -9.28 -3.40
N ARG A 97 -8.52 -9.66 -4.54
CA ARG A 97 -7.93 -10.62 -5.48
C ARG A 97 -6.61 -10.11 -6.06
N GLU A 98 -6.54 -8.84 -6.47
CA GLU A 98 -5.33 -8.22 -7.03
C GLU A 98 -4.17 -8.15 -6.03
N GLN A 99 -4.50 -8.00 -4.74
CA GLN A 99 -3.54 -8.07 -3.63
C GLN A 99 -3.18 -9.51 -3.20
N GLY A 100 -3.74 -10.54 -3.87
CA GLY A 100 -3.49 -11.93 -3.52
C GLY A 100 -4.10 -12.37 -2.19
N GLN A 101 -5.16 -11.68 -1.74
CA GLN A 101 -6.01 -12.15 -0.64
C GLN A 101 -6.93 -13.30 -1.09
N GLY A 102 -7.00 -13.56 -2.39
CA GLY A 102 -7.79 -14.62 -3.01
C GLY A 102 -9.22 -14.17 -3.34
N ASP A 103 -10.07 -15.16 -3.59
CA ASP A 103 -11.47 -14.94 -3.88
C ASP A 103 -12.26 -14.81 -2.59
N ILE A 104 -12.47 -13.55 -2.18
CA ILE A 104 -13.23 -13.25 -0.97
C ILE A 104 -14.73 -13.31 -1.25
N GLU A 105 -15.47 -13.94 -0.34
CA GLU A 105 -16.92 -13.85 -0.29
C GLU A 105 -17.31 -12.68 0.61
N ILE A 106 -18.11 -11.74 0.07
CA ILE A 106 -18.63 -10.63 0.87
C ILE A 106 -19.96 -11.09 1.47
N THR A 107 -19.92 -11.40 2.76
CA THR A 107 -21.11 -11.78 3.54
C THR A 107 -22.04 -10.59 3.75
N ASP A 108 -23.29 -10.85 4.15
CA ASP A 108 -24.26 -9.78 4.45
C ASP A 108 -23.78 -8.85 5.57
N GLU A 109 -23.09 -9.41 6.59
CA GLU A 109 -22.53 -8.62 7.69
C GLU A 109 -21.40 -7.69 7.18
N MET A 110 -20.49 -8.22 6.35
CA MET A 110 -19.44 -7.40 5.72
C MET A 110 -20.03 -6.32 4.82
N ARG A 111 -21.07 -6.66 4.04
CA ARG A 111 -21.79 -5.72 3.18
C ARG A 111 -22.39 -4.57 3.98
N LYS A 112 -23.01 -4.88 5.12
CA LYS A 112 -23.56 -3.89 6.03
C LYS A 112 -22.48 -2.99 6.60
N GLN A 113 -21.40 -3.56 7.14
CA GLN A 113 -20.27 -2.79 7.70
C GLN A 113 -19.62 -1.86 6.65
N MET A 114 -19.38 -2.37 5.43
CA MET A 114 -18.84 -1.56 4.34
C MET A 114 -19.79 -0.43 3.94
N SER A 115 -21.11 -0.69 3.91
CA SER A 115 -22.13 0.32 3.59
C SER A 115 -22.23 1.38 4.69
N GLU A 116 -22.19 0.98 5.95
CA GLU A 116 -22.16 1.89 7.10
C GLU A 116 -20.94 2.82 7.05
N SER A 117 -19.76 2.29 6.68
CA SER A 117 -18.55 3.11 6.48
C SER A 117 -18.78 4.16 5.39
N VAL A 118 -19.29 3.77 4.22
CA VAL A 118 -19.59 4.68 3.11
C VAL A 118 -20.57 5.78 3.53
N ILE A 119 -21.62 5.43 4.28
CA ILE A 119 -22.63 6.37 4.76
C ILE A 119 -22.01 7.37 5.75
N ASN A 120 -21.22 6.89 6.72
CA ASN A 120 -20.60 7.74 7.73
C ASN A 120 -19.56 8.68 7.11
N ASP A 121 -18.75 8.17 6.18
CA ASP A 121 -17.78 8.96 5.42
C ASP A 121 -18.47 10.09 4.61
N GLN A 122 -19.63 9.81 4.00
CA GLN A 122 -20.44 10.85 3.32
C GLN A 122 -21.06 11.85 4.29
N LYS A 123 -21.52 11.43 5.47
CA LYS A 123 -22.03 12.36 6.50
C LYS A 123 -20.95 13.33 6.94
N GLN A 124 -19.77 12.83 7.26
CA GLN A 124 -18.65 13.62 7.76
C GLN A 124 -18.11 14.60 6.71
N SER A 125 -17.95 14.15 5.46
CA SER A 125 -17.55 15.05 4.37
C SER A 125 -18.60 16.14 4.10
N LEU A 126 -19.89 15.85 4.29
CA LEU A 126 -20.95 16.86 4.18
C LEU A 126 -21.00 17.80 5.40
N ASP A 127 -20.72 17.28 6.59
CA ASP A 127 -20.67 18.05 7.83
C ASP A 127 -19.57 19.11 7.77
N ALA A 128 -18.40 18.80 7.21
CA ALA A 128 -17.31 19.77 7.03
C ALA A 128 -17.77 21.04 6.28
N TRP A 129 -18.56 20.89 5.21
CA TRP A 129 -19.13 22.02 4.49
C TRP A 129 -20.24 22.73 5.28
N THR A 130 -21.10 21.95 5.91
CA THR A 130 -22.26 22.46 6.67
C THR A 130 -21.77 23.32 7.84
N GLU A 131 -20.85 22.80 8.65
CA GLU A 131 -20.26 23.48 9.79
C GLU A 131 -19.53 24.75 9.38
N TYR A 132 -18.73 24.71 8.30
CA TYR A 132 -18.01 25.88 7.83
C TYR A 132 -18.95 27.02 7.42
N PHE A 133 -19.97 26.74 6.59
CA PHE A 133 -20.90 27.79 6.13
C PHE A 133 -21.78 28.39 7.23
N ILE A 134 -21.98 27.64 8.32
CA ILE A 134 -22.76 28.06 9.48
C ILE A 134 -21.89 28.82 10.50
N SER A 135 -20.59 28.51 10.55
CA SER A 135 -19.62 29.15 11.45
C SER A 135 -19.36 30.61 11.10
N SER A 136 -18.81 31.36 12.08
CA SER A 136 -18.38 32.75 11.92
C SER A 136 -17.27 32.93 10.89
N ASP A 137 -16.46 31.90 10.62
CA ASP A 137 -15.35 31.93 9.65
C ASP A 137 -15.82 32.20 8.21
N SER A 138 -17.13 32.06 7.94
CA SER A 138 -17.73 32.31 6.65
C SER A 138 -18.66 33.52 6.65
N ASP A 139 -18.73 34.32 7.72
CA ASP A 139 -19.64 35.48 7.83
C ASP A 139 -19.35 36.57 6.80
N SER A 140 -18.14 36.60 6.24
CA SER A 140 -17.79 37.47 5.12
C SER A 140 -18.52 37.11 3.82
N TYR A 141 -19.03 35.89 3.68
CA TYR A 141 -19.72 35.48 2.46
C TYR A 141 -21.20 35.83 2.51
N PRO A 142 -21.74 36.47 1.45
CA PRO A 142 -23.17 36.71 1.37
C PRO A 142 -23.93 35.38 1.25
N MET A 143 -25.16 35.33 1.77
CA MET A 143 -25.92 34.08 1.86
C MET A 143 -26.20 33.43 0.49
N TRP A 144 -26.34 34.22 -0.57
CA TRP A 144 -26.49 33.70 -1.92
C TRP A 144 -25.27 32.88 -2.36
N ALA A 145 -24.05 33.28 -1.95
CA ALA A 145 -22.81 32.61 -2.32
C ALA A 145 -22.64 31.30 -1.54
N LYS A 146 -22.99 31.30 -0.24
CA LYS A 146 -23.04 30.07 0.58
C LYS A 146 -24.03 29.07 -0.02
N TYR A 147 -25.25 29.52 -0.33
CA TYR A 147 -26.28 28.68 -0.95
C TYR A 147 -25.84 28.14 -2.31
N TRP A 148 -25.31 29.00 -3.19
CA TRP A 148 -24.84 28.61 -4.51
C TRP A 148 -23.73 27.56 -4.44
N SER A 149 -22.73 27.78 -3.59
CA SER A 149 -21.58 26.87 -3.44
C SER A 149 -22.02 25.52 -2.89
N PHE A 150 -22.78 25.52 -1.78
CA PHE A 150 -23.26 24.30 -1.14
C PHE A 150 -24.14 23.46 -2.06
N THR A 151 -25.15 24.08 -2.70
CA THR A 151 -26.09 23.36 -3.59
C THR A 151 -25.45 22.80 -4.85
N ASN A 152 -24.37 23.43 -5.34
CA ASN A 152 -23.63 22.88 -6.47
C ASN A 152 -22.65 21.79 -6.04
N MET A 153 -21.95 21.95 -4.90
CA MET A 153 -21.06 20.94 -4.33
C MET A 153 -21.80 19.60 -4.12
N LEU A 154 -23.05 19.64 -3.65
CA LEU A 154 -23.90 18.46 -3.47
C LEU A 154 -24.11 17.62 -4.75
N LYS A 155 -23.90 18.21 -5.93
CA LYS A 155 -24.07 17.55 -7.23
C LYS A 155 -22.77 16.91 -7.74
N LEU A 156 -21.66 17.10 -7.03
CA LEU A 156 -20.32 16.66 -7.44
C LEU A 156 -19.96 15.32 -6.76
N SER A 157 -19.23 14.47 -7.51
CA SER A 157 -18.59 13.26 -6.99
C SER A 157 -17.08 13.49 -6.82
N SER A 158 -16.27 12.42 -6.86
CA SER A 158 -14.81 12.50 -6.82
C SER A 158 -14.21 13.49 -7.83
N TYR A 159 -13.14 14.18 -7.39
CA TYR A 159 -12.26 14.97 -8.25
C TYR A 159 -11.35 14.03 -9.05
N ASP A 160 -11.31 14.22 -10.36
CA ASP A 160 -10.41 13.53 -11.29
C ASP A 160 -9.24 14.45 -11.59
N LYS A 161 -8.05 14.10 -11.07
CA LYS A 161 -6.82 14.89 -11.22
C LYS A 161 -6.36 14.96 -12.67
N GLU A 162 -6.44 13.87 -13.42
CA GLU A 162 -5.99 13.85 -14.82
C GLU A 162 -6.90 14.72 -15.70
N LYS A 163 -8.19 14.76 -15.38
CA LYS A 163 -9.18 15.58 -16.11
C LYS A 163 -9.40 16.96 -15.50
N HIS A 164 -8.69 17.32 -14.42
CA HIS A 164 -8.89 18.54 -13.64
C HIS A 164 -10.38 18.89 -13.42
N SER A 165 -11.20 17.89 -13.06
CA SER A 165 -12.65 18.08 -12.99
C SER A 165 -13.37 17.11 -12.06
N PHE A 166 -14.51 17.54 -11.53
CA PHE A 166 -15.37 16.69 -10.72
C PHE A 166 -16.33 15.87 -11.58
N GLY A 167 -16.52 14.61 -11.18
CA GLY A 167 -17.64 13.81 -11.68
C GLY A 167 -18.99 14.29 -11.16
N LYS A 168 -20.08 13.68 -11.65
CA LYS A 168 -21.45 13.99 -11.22
C LYS A 168 -21.95 12.96 -10.21
N ARG A 169 -22.62 13.44 -9.15
CA ARG A 169 -23.25 12.59 -8.14
C ARG A 169 -24.58 12.01 -8.64
N THR A 170 -24.80 10.73 -8.35
CA THR A 170 -26.05 10.01 -8.57
C THR A 170 -26.49 9.36 -7.24
N LYS A 171 -27.66 8.72 -7.21
CA LYS A 171 -28.15 8.03 -6.01
C LYS A 171 -27.24 6.89 -5.54
N GLY A 172 -26.46 6.29 -6.44
CA GLY A 172 -25.52 5.20 -6.14
C GLY A 172 -24.07 5.64 -5.98
N THR A 173 -23.79 6.95 -5.90
CA THR A 173 -22.42 7.43 -5.70
C THR A 173 -21.97 7.11 -4.28
N THR A 174 -20.91 6.31 -4.15
CA THR A 174 -20.31 5.90 -2.87
C THR A 174 -19.16 6.79 -2.41
N THR A 175 -18.63 7.66 -3.28
CA THR A 175 -17.51 8.54 -2.94
C THR A 175 -17.93 9.68 -1.99
N LEU A 176 -16.96 10.19 -1.23
CA LEU A 176 -17.07 11.41 -0.41
C LEU A 176 -17.63 12.59 -1.22
N PHE A 177 -18.25 13.55 -0.53
CA PHE A 177 -18.44 14.89 -1.09
C PHE A 177 -17.07 15.55 -1.35
N PRO A 178 -16.95 16.47 -2.32
CA PRO A 178 -15.68 17.19 -2.54
C PRO A 178 -15.12 17.74 -1.23
N ASP A 179 -13.81 17.67 -1.03
CA ASP A 179 -13.18 18.24 0.14
C ASP A 179 -13.38 19.76 0.19
N LEU A 180 -13.59 20.31 1.39
CA LEU A 180 -13.62 21.75 1.61
C LEU A 180 -12.18 22.28 1.64
N ASN A 181 -11.81 23.04 0.62
CA ASN A 181 -10.62 23.87 0.56
C ASN A 181 -11.06 25.33 0.68
N ARG A 182 -10.80 25.92 1.86
CA ARG A 182 -11.30 27.25 2.22
C ARG A 182 -10.71 28.34 1.32
N GLU A 183 -9.46 28.20 0.91
CA GLU A 183 -8.77 29.15 0.02
C GLU A 183 -9.32 29.09 -1.41
N ALA A 184 -9.47 27.87 -1.95
CA ALA A 184 -10.09 27.68 -3.25
C ALA A 184 -11.53 28.21 -3.27
N LEU A 185 -12.30 27.97 -2.21
CA LEU A 185 -13.66 28.50 -2.08
C LEU A 185 -13.66 30.04 -1.99
N ALA A 186 -12.79 30.64 -1.18
CA ALA A 186 -12.66 32.09 -1.06
C ALA A 186 -12.36 32.73 -2.43
N TYR A 187 -11.41 32.14 -3.18
CA TYR A 187 -11.08 32.56 -4.53
C TYR A 187 -12.28 32.50 -5.47
N VAL A 188 -13.03 31.39 -5.46
CA VAL A 188 -14.22 31.22 -6.32
C VAL A 188 -15.32 32.21 -5.98
N VAL A 189 -15.56 32.46 -4.68
CA VAL A 189 -16.57 33.43 -4.24
C VAL A 189 -16.17 34.85 -4.64
N ASP A 190 -14.92 35.25 -4.39
CA ASP A 190 -14.39 36.58 -4.72
C ASP A 190 -14.51 36.91 -6.21
N ILE A 191 -14.07 36.01 -7.10
CA ILE A 191 -14.12 36.27 -8.55
C ILE A 191 -15.57 36.34 -9.08
N ILE A 192 -16.51 35.61 -8.48
CA ILE A 192 -17.93 35.67 -8.85
C ILE A 192 -18.57 36.94 -8.33
N GLU A 193 -18.27 37.34 -7.10
CA GLU A 193 -18.77 38.59 -6.52
C GLU A 193 -18.30 39.81 -7.33
N LYS A 194 -17.00 39.90 -7.63
CA LYS A 194 -16.44 40.94 -8.52
C LYS A 194 -17.11 40.95 -9.89
N LYS A 195 -17.35 39.77 -10.48
CA LYS A 195 -18.07 39.65 -11.75
C LYS A 195 -19.49 40.22 -11.67
N LEU A 196 -20.23 39.93 -10.60
CA LEU A 196 -21.60 40.42 -10.41
C LEU A 196 -21.63 41.93 -10.18
N ASN A 197 -20.64 42.47 -9.46
CA ASN A 197 -20.49 43.89 -9.20
C ASN A 197 -19.89 44.67 -10.38
N LYS A 198 -19.49 43.97 -11.46
CA LYS A 198 -18.79 44.52 -12.63
C LYS A 198 -17.46 45.19 -12.25
N GLU A 199 -16.81 44.67 -11.23
CA GLU A 199 -15.46 45.05 -10.82
C GLU A 199 -14.42 44.40 -11.72
N GLU A 200 -13.23 45.00 -11.78
CA GLU A 200 -12.10 44.44 -12.51
C GLU A 200 -11.55 43.21 -11.78
N ILE A 201 -11.40 42.10 -12.49
CA ILE A 201 -10.82 40.87 -11.96
C ILE A 201 -9.42 40.72 -12.55
N LEU A 202 -8.40 41.13 -11.78
CA LEU A 202 -7.00 41.19 -12.21
C LEU A 202 -6.52 39.87 -12.84
N ASP A 203 -6.87 38.73 -12.24
CA ASP A 203 -6.48 37.40 -12.70
C ASP A 203 -7.11 36.97 -14.05
N VAL A 204 -8.18 37.65 -14.49
CA VAL A 204 -8.93 37.32 -15.71
C VAL A 204 -8.39 38.06 -16.93
N VAL A 205 -7.76 39.22 -16.72
CA VAL A 205 -7.19 40.03 -17.80
C VAL A 205 -6.05 39.31 -18.51
N GLU A 206 -5.36 38.42 -17.79
CA GLU A 206 -4.19 37.68 -18.30
C GLU A 206 -4.48 36.19 -18.59
N ASN A 207 -5.69 35.68 -18.28
CA ASN A 207 -6.02 34.25 -18.42
C ASN A 207 -7.31 33.98 -19.24
N PRO A 208 -7.19 33.62 -20.54
CA PRO A 208 -8.32 33.31 -21.42
C PRO A 208 -9.16 32.10 -20.97
N GLU A 209 -8.56 31.13 -20.28
CA GLU A 209 -9.25 29.94 -19.77
C GLU A 209 -10.17 30.31 -18.61
N LEU A 210 -9.67 31.11 -17.66
CA LEU A 210 -10.45 31.63 -16.54
C LEU A 210 -11.61 32.49 -17.05
N GLN A 211 -11.41 33.30 -18.10
CA GLN A 211 -12.47 34.09 -18.70
C GLN A 211 -13.62 33.21 -19.21
N LYS A 212 -13.32 32.09 -19.87
CA LYS A 212 -14.31 31.13 -20.36
C LYS A 212 -15.00 30.39 -19.21
N LEU A 213 -14.26 30.01 -18.16
CA LEU A 213 -14.82 29.37 -16.97
C LEU A 213 -15.80 30.31 -16.25
N LEU A 214 -15.43 31.57 -16.07
CA LEU A 214 -16.26 32.60 -15.44
C LEU A 214 -17.55 32.87 -16.21
N GLN A 215 -17.54 32.82 -17.55
CA GLN A 215 -18.78 32.93 -18.34
C GLN A 215 -19.79 31.83 -17.99
N SER A 216 -19.31 30.61 -17.71
CA SER A 216 -20.19 29.49 -17.37
C SER A 216 -20.78 29.59 -15.95
N GLU A 217 -20.11 30.31 -15.03
CA GLU A 217 -20.43 30.38 -13.60
C GLU A 217 -20.75 28.98 -13.03
N ASN A 218 -19.99 27.97 -13.45
CA ASN A 218 -20.14 26.60 -12.98
C ASN A 218 -19.24 26.41 -11.77
N PHE A 219 -19.84 26.29 -10.59
CA PHE A 219 -19.09 26.14 -9.33
C PHE A 219 -18.08 25.01 -9.39
N GLY A 220 -18.46 23.81 -9.85
CA GLY A 220 -17.55 22.66 -9.89
C GLY A 220 -16.32 22.89 -10.76
N LYS A 221 -16.45 23.57 -11.91
CA LYS A 221 -15.30 23.90 -12.76
C LYS A 221 -14.42 25.01 -12.16
N LEU A 222 -15.04 26.03 -11.59
CA LEU A 222 -14.32 27.13 -10.95
C LEU A 222 -13.58 26.64 -9.70
N TYR A 223 -14.21 25.76 -8.94
CA TYR A 223 -13.65 25.16 -7.75
C TYR A 223 -12.53 24.17 -8.08
N ALA A 224 -12.66 23.37 -9.15
CA ALA A 224 -11.56 22.56 -9.68
C ALA A 224 -10.35 23.42 -10.05
N TYR A 225 -10.57 24.47 -10.85
CA TYR A 225 -9.53 25.42 -11.23
C TYR A 225 -8.87 26.09 -10.00
N ALA A 226 -9.68 26.47 -9.01
CA ALA A 226 -9.17 27.10 -7.80
C ALA A 226 -8.35 26.12 -6.95
N ILE A 227 -8.79 24.87 -6.82
CA ILE A 227 -8.04 23.80 -6.15
C ILE A 227 -6.68 23.62 -6.84
N ASP A 228 -6.64 23.55 -8.17
CA ASP A 228 -5.37 23.41 -8.91
C ASP A 228 -4.43 24.59 -8.69
N LYS A 229 -4.98 25.81 -8.54
CA LYS A 229 -4.19 27.03 -8.28
C LYS A 229 -3.61 27.07 -6.86
N VAL A 230 -4.35 26.61 -5.86
CA VAL A 230 -3.96 26.73 -4.43
C VAL A 230 -3.31 25.47 -3.88
N THR A 231 -3.51 24.31 -4.52
CA THR A 231 -2.92 23.04 -4.09
C THR A 231 -1.57 22.87 -4.79
N PRO A 232 -0.46 22.77 -4.04
CA PRO A 232 0.87 22.58 -4.63
C PRO A 232 0.93 21.22 -5.31
N THR A 233 0.78 21.21 -6.64
CA THR A 233 0.79 20.00 -7.45
C THR A 233 1.28 20.25 -8.86
N GLU A 234 2.10 21.28 -9.08
CA GLU A 234 2.84 21.31 -10.34
C GLU A 234 3.93 20.24 -10.32
N GLU A 235 4.13 19.58 -11.45
CA GLU A 235 5.08 18.47 -11.59
C GLU A 235 6.51 18.85 -11.16
N HIS A 236 6.86 20.13 -11.28
CA HIS A 236 8.12 20.70 -10.82
C HIS A 236 8.24 20.84 -9.29
N GLU A 237 7.12 20.96 -8.56
CA GLU A 237 7.09 20.99 -7.10
C GLU A 237 7.24 19.57 -6.53
N LEU A 238 6.69 18.55 -7.22
CA LEU A 238 6.89 17.15 -6.85
C LEU A 238 8.34 16.67 -7.04
N ALA A 239 9.11 17.29 -7.94
CA ALA A 239 10.52 16.97 -8.11
C ALA A 239 11.35 17.23 -6.83
N LYS A 240 10.88 18.13 -5.94
CA LYS A 240 11.44 18.29 -4.60
C LYS A 240 10.81 17.27 -3.67
N THR A 241 11.62 16.42 -3.07
CA THR A 241 11.17 15.35 -2.18
C THR A 241 11.37 15.66 -0.71
N ASP A 242 11.95 16.82 -0.37
CA ASP A 242 12.18 17.24 1.01
C ASP A 242 10.87 17.30 1.81
N GLY A 243 10.89 16.74 3.02
CA GLY A 243 9.72 16.60 3.86
C GLY A 243 10.00 15.77 5.11
N GLU A 244 8.93 15.38 5.80
CA GLU A 244 9.01 14.62 7.04
C GLU A 244 7.94 13.54 7.14
N TRP A 245 8.29 12.43 7.78
CA TRP A 245 7.34 11.41 8.21
C TRP A 245 6.67 11.82 9.52
N ILE A 246 5.36 11.98 9.51
CA ILE A 246 4.55 12.13 10.72
C ILE A 246 3.83 10.81 10.99
N THR A 247 3.91 10.33 12.23
CA THR A 247 3.25 9.10 12.66
C THR A 247 2.10 9.39 13.59
N TYR A 248 0.91 8.95 13.20
CA TYR A 248 -0.31 8.96 14.01
C TYR A 248 -0.42 7.59 14.67
N LYS A 249 -0.44 7.57 16.00
CA LYS A 249 -0.30 6.33 16.77
C LYS A 249 -1.61 5.58 16.92
N GLN A 250 -1.53 4.25 16.93
CA GLN A 250 -2.69 3.38 17.13
C GLN A 250 -3.45 3.79 18.41
N GLY A 251 -4.78 3.90 18.30
CA GLY A 251 -5.65 4.22 19.43
C GLY A 251 -5.60 5.66 19.93
N THR A 252 -4.89 6.56 19.24
CA THR A 252 -4.95 8.01 19.50
C THR A 252 -6.13 8.67 18.78
N ASP A 253 -6.38 9.94 19.09
CA ASP A 253 -7.39 10.74 18.38
C ASP A 253 -7.07 10.78 16.88
N HIS A 254 -8.05 10.42 16.05
CA HIS A 254 -7.93 10.35 14.60
C HIS A 254 -8.11 11.71 13.93
N MET A 255 -8.63 12.72 14.63
CA MET A 255 -8.90 14.04 14.05
C MET A 255 -7.67 14.78 13.50
N PRO A 256 -6.48 14.75 14.14
CA PRO A 256 -5.28 15.35 13.56
C PRO A 256 -4.87 14.75 12.21
N LEU A 257 -5.10 13.44 11.99
CA LEU A 257 -4.87 12.78 10.71
C LEU A 257 -5.91 13.22 9.67
N VAL A 258 -7.17 13.31 10.07
CA VAL A 258 -8.24 13.78 9.17
C VAL A 258 -7.95 15.21 8.70
N GLN A 259 -7.64 16.11 9.64
CA GLN A 259 -7.40 17.53 9.36
C GLN A 259 -6.16 17.75 8.49
N SER A 260 -5.11 16.94 8.64
CA SER A 260 -3.90 17.07 7.83
C SER A 260 -4.06 16.59 6.39
N LEU A 261 -5.10 15.80 6.09
CA LEU A 261 -5.38 15.28 4.75
C LEU A 261 -6.45 16.08 4.00
N GLN A 262 -7.33 16.77 4.73
CA GLN A 262 -8.44 17.54 4.16
C GLN A 262 -7.94 18.69 3.28
N GLY A 263 -8.59 18.89 2.14
CA GLY A 263 -8.32 20.01 1.24
C GLY A 263 -7.15 19.82 0.27
N TYR A 264 -6.36 18.75 0.40
CA TYR A 264 -5.24 18.41 -0.50
C TYR A 264 -5.62 17.49 -1.66
N GLY A 265 -6.89 17.03 -1.73
CA GLY A 265 -7.35 16.18 -2.82
C GLY A 265 -6.52 14.90 -2.98
N THR A 266 -6.06 14.31 -1.87
CA THR A 266 -5.21 13.10 -1.90
C THR A 266 -5.90 11.90 -2.57
N GLY A 267 -7.24 11.92 -2.61
CA GLY A 267 -8.07 10.82 -3.08
C GLY A 267 -8.14 9.67 -2.07
N TRP A 268 -7.58 9.83 -0.87
CA TRP A 268 -7.57 8.82 0.18
C TRP A 268 -8.88 8.84 0.97
N CYS A 269 -9.50 7.68 1.16
CA CYS A 269 -10.69 7.54 2.03
C CYS A 269 -10.41 7.94 3.49
N THR A 270 -9.15 7.93 3.93
CA THR A 270 -8.71 8.34 5.27
C THR A 270 -8.84 9.83 5.53
N ALA A 271 -9.10 10.65 4.50
CA ALA A 271 -9.58 12.00 4.73
C ALA A 271 -11.00 12.03 5.35
N GLY A 272 -11.72 10.90 5.31
CA GLY A 272 -12.94 10.64 6.07
C GLY A 272 -12.64 10.12 7.47
N GLU A 273 -13.36 10.64 8.46
CA GLU A 273 -13.11 10.41 9.88
C GLU A 273 -13.43 8.96 10.31
N SER A 274 -14.53 8.36 9.82
CA SER A 274 -14.88 6.97 10.13
C SER A 274 -13.80 6.02 9.62
N THR A 275 -13.35 6.20 8.38
CA THR A 275 -12.24 5.44 7.82
C THR A 275 -10.94 5.68 8.60
N ALA A 276 -10.58 6.93 8.92
CA ALA A 276 -9.37 7.23 9.70
C ALA A 276 -9.38 6.55 11.07
N LYS A 277 -10.53 6.60 11.77
CA LYS A 277 -10.74 5.94 13.05
C LYS A 277 -10.55 4.42 12.95
N ILE A 278 -11.15 3.77 11.94
CA ILE A 278 -10.99 2.32 11.74
C ILE A 278 -9.53 1.96 11.48
N GLN A 279 -8.85 2.72 10.63
CA GLN A 279 -7.47 2.43 10.27
C GLN A 279 -6.49 2.67 11.43
N LEU A 280 -6.69 3.74 12.20
CA LEU A 280 -5.91 4.01 13.42
C LEU A 280 -6.25 3.07 14.58
N ALA A 281 -7.44 2.47 14.60
CA ALA A 281 -7.72 1.37 15.52
C ALA A 281 -6.95 0.10 15.12
N GLY A 282 -6.76 -0.13 13.81
CA GLY A 282 -6.01 -1.26 13.26
C GLY A 282 -4.51 -1.18 13.47
N GLY A 283 -3.89 0.01 13.44
CA GLY A 283 -2.45 0.19 13.65
C GLY A 283 -2.00 1.64 13.53
N ASP A 284 -0.69 1.87 13.64
CA ASP A 284 -0.09 3.18 13.36
C ASP A 284 -0.39 3.61 11.90
N PHE A 285 -0.48 4.91 11.68
CA PHE A 285 -0.62 5.49 10.35
C PHE A 285 0.52 6.47 10.11
N HIS A 286 1.37 6.21 9.12
CA HIS A 286 2.50 7.09 8.79
C HIS A 286 2.15 7.87 7.54
N THR A 287 2.29 9.20 7.58
CA THR A 287 2.12 10.04 6.41
C THR A 287 3.40 10.83 6.17
N TYR A 288 3.90 10.78 4.95
CA TYR A 288 4.98 11.65 4.51
C TYR A 288 4.38 12.95 3.98
N TYR A 289 4.85 14.07 4.53
CA TYR A 289 4.46 15.40 4.11
C TYR A 289 5.65 16.12 3.50
N SER A 290 5.50 16.58 2.25
CA SER A 290 6.46 17.50 1.65
C SER A 290 6.35 18.88 2.28
N TYR A 291 7.46 19.62 2.28
CA TYR A 291 7.47 20.98 2.79
C TYR A 291 6.70 21.93 1.87
N ASP A 292 5.87 22.79 2.46
CA ASP A 292 5.26 23.92 1.76
C ASP A 292 6.25 25.06 1.51
N LYS A 293 5.76 26.15 0.91
CA LYS A 293 6.56 27.35 0.60
C LYS A 293 7.13 28.04 1.85
N GLU A 294 6.57 27.77 3.03
CA GLU A 294 7.07 28.26 4.33
C GLU A 294 8.03 27.27 5.02
N GLY A 295 8.29 26.12 4.41
CA GLY A 295 9.16 25.07 4.95
C GLY A 295 8.48 24.19 6.00
N LYS A 296 7.15 24.15 6.06
CA LYS A 296 6.41 23.30 7.01
C LYS A 296 5.93 22.01 6.34
N PRO A 297 5.98 20.85 7.02
CA PRO A 297 5.61 19.56 6.44
C PRO A 297 4.08 19.39 6.41
N THR A 298 3.42 20.07 5.47
CA THR A 298 1.96 20.17 5.42
C THR A 298 1.33 19.50 4.20
N ILE A 299 2.11 19.19 3.15
CA ILE A 299 1.59 18.67 1.88
C ILE A 299 1.66 17.13 1.87
N PRO A 300 0.54 16.39 2.09
CA PRO A 300 0.55 14.94 2.14
C PRO A 300 0.92 14.33 0.79
N ARG A 301 1.81 13.32 0.81
CA ARG A 301 2.34 12.72 -0.42
C ARG A 301 2.32 11.19 -0.44
N VAL A 302 2.64 10.58 0.70
CA VAL A 302 2.59 9.12 0.87
C VAL A 302 1.93 8.78 2.19
N ALA A 303 1.11 7.72 2.20
CA ALA A 303 0.56 7.14 3.40
C ALA A 303 0.97 5.66 3.50
N ILE A 304 1.35 5.24 4.70
CA ILE A 304 1.61 3.86 5.08
C ILE A 304 0.65 3.52 6.21
N ARG A 305 -0.29 2.61 5.93
CA ARG A 305 -1.24 2.09 6.92
C ARG A 305 -0.69 0.82 7.53
N MET A 306 -0.59 0.78 8.85
CA MET A 306 -0.25 -0.43 9.59
C MET A 306 -1.51 -1.19 10.01
N GLU A 307 -1.37 -2.50 10.12
CA GLU A 307 -2.32 -3.40 10.79
C GLU A 307 -1.52 -4.14 11.86
N ASN A 308 -1.70 -3.75 13.12
CA ASN A 308 -0.81 -4.05 14.23
C ASN A 308 0.63 -3.67 13.88
N ASN A 309 1.54 -4.64 13.84
CA ASN A 309 2.95 -4.43 13.50
C ASN A 309 3.28 -4.77 12.04
N SER A 310 2.28 -4.98 11.18
CA SER A 310 2.48 -5.32 9.76
C SER A 310 2.07 -4.17 8.86
N ILE A 311 2.77 -3.97 7.75
CA ILE A 311 2.40 -2.96 6.77
C ILE A 311 1.22 -3.51 5.96
N ALA A 312 0.08 -2.82 6.03
CA ALA A 312 -1.13 -3.23 5.34
C ALA A 312 -1.22 -2.63 3.94
N GLU A 313 -0.88 -1.34 3.81
CA GLU A 313 -0.99 -0.61 2.55
C GLU A 313 0.03 0.53 2.51
N VAL A 314 0.62 0.74 1.33
CA VAL A 314 1.41 1.93 0.98
C VAL A 314 0.75 2.55 -0.25
N ARG A 315 0.41 3.83 -0.16
CA ARG A 315 -0.27 4.55 -1.24
C ARG A 315 0.23 5.99 -1.34
N GLY A 316 0.15 6.55 -2.54
CA GLY A 316 0.55 7.91 -2.83
C GLY A 316 -0.60 8.77 -3.33
N ILE A 317 -0.27 9.96 -3.79
CA ILE A 317 -1.21 10.96 -4.31
C ILE A 317 -1.40 10.92 -5.83
N GLY A 318 -0.73 10.01 -6.53
CA GLY A 318 -0.82 9.84 -7.98
C GLY A 318 -2.13 9.19 -8.44
N ALA A 319 -2.28 9.00 -9.76
CA ALA A 319 -3.45 8.36 -10.34
C ALA A 319 -3.70 6.97 -9.71
N ASN A 320 -4.96 6.69 -9.34
CA ASN A 320 -5.35 5.49 -8.60
C ASN A 320 -4.60 5.31 -7.25
N GLN A 321 -4.21 6.41 -6.60
CA GLN A 321 -3.44 6.42 -5.34
C GLN A 321 -2.06 5.75 -5.45
N ASN A 322 -1.49 5.71 -6.66
CA ASN A 322 -0.10 5.29 -6.84
C ASN A 322 0.87 6.32 -6.23
N LEU A 323 2.10 5.87 -5.96
CA LEU A 323 3.20 6.78 -5.67
C LEU A 323 3.44 7.70 -6.87
N ASP A 324 3.78 8.96 -6.61
CA ASP A 324 4.27 9.83 -7.67
C ASP A 324 5.69 9.40 -8.12
N LEU A 325 6.13 9.92 -9.27
CA LEU A 325 7.36 9.47 -9.92
C LEU A 325 8.64 9.73 -9.11
N TYR A 326 8.63 10.70 -8.19
CA TYR A 326 9.85 11.19 -7.54
C TYR A 326 10.00 10.68 -6.09
N ILE A 327 8.94 10.19 -5.45
CA ILE A 327 8.97 9.85 -4.01
C ILE A 327 9.48 8.44 -3.68
N ASN A 328 9.86 7.65 -4.67
CA ASN A 328 10.23 6.24 -4.48
C ASN A 328 11.37 6.05 -3.47
N ASP A 329 12.41 6.89 -3.52
CA ASP A 329 13.58 6.80 -2.64
C ASP A 329 13.19 7.02 -1.17
N VAL A 330 12.31 7.99 -0.90
CA VAL A 330 11.79 8.28 0.46
C VAL A 330 10.99 7.09 1.01
N VAL A 331 10.22 6.43 0.14
CA VAL A 331 9.47 5.23 0.53
C VAL A 331 10.43 4.06 0.76
N GLU A 332 11.44 3.87 -0.08
CA GLU A 332 12.45 2.82 0.08
C GLU A 332 13.23 2.97 1.39
N GLU A 333 13.66 4.19 1.73
CA GLU A 333 14.27 4.49 3.01
C GLU A 333 13.34 4.13 4.18
N LYS A 334 12.05 4.51 4.07
CA LYS A 334 11.07 4.17 5.10
C LYS A 334 10.83 2.66 5.23
N MET A 335 10.84 1.92 4.12
CA MET A 335 10.74 0.46 4.14
C MET A 335 11.94 -0.17 4.86
N ASN A 336 13.14 0.38 4.69
CA ASN A 336 14.33 -0.10 5.38
C ASN A 336 14.24 0.11 6.91
N GLU A 337 13.62 1.21 7.37
CA GLU A 337 13.35 1.43 8.81
C GLU A 337 12.43 0.35 9.40
N PHE A 338 11.49 -0.20 8.62
CA PHE A 338 10.63 -1.31 9.04
C PHE A 338 11.34 -2.68 9.04
N GLY A 339 12.61 -2.73 8.61
CA GLY A 339 13.43 -3.93 8.56
C GLY A 339 12.74 -5.07 7.80
N LYS A 340 12.68 -6.26 8.44
CA LYS A 340 12.09 -7.46 7.84
C LYS A 340 10.65 -7.28 7.36
N GLU A 341 9.85 -6.44 8.03
CA GLU A 341 8.48 -6.21 7.60
C GLU A 341 8.42 -5.37 6.31
N GLY A 342 9.31 -4.39 6.16
CA GLY A 342 9.46 -3.61 4.93
C GLY A 342 9.92 -4.45 3.75
N GLU A 343 10.89 -5.34 3.95
CA GLU A 343 11.34 -6.31 2.93
C GLU A 343 10.18 -7.23 2.50
N LYS A 344 9.44 -7.76 3.47
CA LYS A 344 8.28 -8.63 3.24
C LYS A 344 7.17 -7.91 2.47
N TYR A 345 6.83 -6.69 2.87
CA TYR A 345 5.83 -5.88 2.16
C TYR A 345 6.26 -5.58 0.73
N THR A 346 7.52 -5.14 0.54
CA THR A 346 8.09 -4.82 -0.76
C THR A 346 8.04 -6.01 -1.70
N LYS A 347 8.41 -7.20 -1.21
CA LYS A 347 8.30 -8.44 -1.99
C LYS A 347 6.85 -8.74 -2.37
N LYS A 348 5.92 -8.71 -1.41
CA LYS A 348 4.49 -8.95 -1.69
C LYS A 348 3.94 -7.99 -2.74
N SER A 349 4.26 -6.71 -2.62
CA SER A 349 3.82 -5.67 -3.55
C SER A 349 4.37 -5.89 -4.97
N LYS A 350 5.68 -6.16 -5.10
CA LYS A 350 6.32 -6.46 -6.40
C LYS A 350 5.73 -7.71 -7.04
N ASP A 351 5.58 -8.78 -6.27
CA ASP A 351 5.05 -10.06 -6.73
C ASP A 351 3.60 -9.91 -7.22
N MET A 352 2.72 -9.26 -6.44
CA MET A 352 1.30 -9.07 -6.80
C MET A 352 1.11 -8.11 -7.98
N LYS A 353 1.96 -7.08 -8.12
CA LYS A 353 2.01 -6.25 -9.33
C LYS A 353 2.33 -7.10 -10.55
N LYS A 354 3.34 -7.98 -10.46
CA LYS A 354 3.74 -8.84 -11.59
C LYS A 354 2.66 -9.88 -11.96
N VAL A 355 2.03 -10.52 -10.98
CA VAL A 355 0.88 -11.43 -11.23
C VAL A 355 -0.25 -10.67 -11.93
N THR A 356 -0.58 -9.46 -11.48
CA THR A 356 -1.65 -8.64 -12.06
C THR A 356 -1.32 -8.19 -13.49
N GLU A 357 -0.07 -7.80 -13.76
CA GLU A 357 0.42 -7.47 -15.10
C GLU A 357 0.29 -8.66 -16.06
N ILE A 358 0.76 -9.84 -15.64
CA ILE A 358 0.67 -11.07 -16.43
C ILE A 358 -0.80 -11.44 -16.69
N ASP A 359 -1.66 -11.41 -15.68
CA ASP A 359 -3.10 -11.70 -15.83
C ASP A 359 -3.77 -10.76 -16.84
N LYS A 360 -3.47 -9.45 -16.77
CA LYS A 360 -3.99 -8.47 -17.74
C LYS A 360 -3.51 -8.77 -19.16
N ARG A 361 -2.21 -9.02 -19.35
CA ARG A 361 -1.62 -9.38 -20.66
C ARG A 361 -2.23 -10.67 -21.21
N ARG A 362 -2.43 -11.67 -20.36
CA ARG A 362 -3.06 -12.95 -20.74
C ARG A 362 -4.51 -12.79 -21.15
N LYS A 363 -5.28 -11.96 -20.46
CA LYS A 363 -6.66 -11.61 -20.86
C LYS A 363 -6.72 -10.84 -22.18
N ALA A 364 -5.67 -10.10 -22.52
CA ALA A 364 -5.51 -9.43 -23.81
C ALA A 364 -5.01 -10.36 -24.94
N GLY A 365 -4.69 -11.63 -24.64
CA GLY A 365 -4.27 -12.64 -25.61
C GLY A 365 -2.76 -12.73 -25.86
N GLU A 366 -1.93 -11.98 -25.14
CA GLU A 366 -0.46 -12.01 -25.30
C GLU A 366 0.16 -13.29 -24.74
N GLU A 367 1.12 -13.90 -25.42
CA GLU A 367 1.84 -15.10 -24.96
C GLU A 367 2.72 -14.85 -23.72
N PHE A 368 3.01 -15.93 -22.98
CA PHE A 368 3.94 -15.86 -21.84
C PHE A 368 5.38 -15.70 -22.33
N THR A 369 6.12 -14.79 -21.71
CA THR A 369 7.57 -14.68 -21.89
C THR A 369 8.30 -15.74 -21.06
N LYS A 370 9.62 -15.87 -21.30
CA LYS A 370 10.50 -16.73 -20.51
C LYS A 370 10.45 -16.34 -19.02
N GLU A 371 10.49 -15.04 -18.77
CA GLU A 371 10.46 -14.43 -17.45
C GLU A 371 9.11 -14.63 -16.76
N ASP A 372 8.00 -14.55 -17.50
CA ASP A 372 6.66 -14.80 -16.95
C ASP A 372 6.54 -16.24 -16.42
N LEU A 373 6.97 -17.24 -17.21
CA LEU A 373 6.93 -18.64 -16.77
C LEU A 373 7.94 -18.92 -15.66
N ARG A 374 9.12 -18.31 -15.70
CA ARG A 374 10.14 -18.43 -14.65
C ARG A 374 9.63 -17.89 -13.32
N PHE A 375 8.88 -16.80 -13.35
CA PHE A 375 8.21 -16.22 -12.19
C PHE A 375 7.04 -17.11 -11.71
N LEU A 376 6.09 -17.45 -12.58
CA LEU A 376 4.89 -18.22 -12.22
C LEU A 376 5.18 -19.63 -11.69
N HIS A 377 6.25 -20.28 -12.18
CA HIS A 377 6.71 -21.58 -11.68
C HIS A 377 7.66 -21.46 -10.47
N GLU A 378 7.84 -20.25 -9.93
CA GLU A 378 8.64 -19.98 -8.73
C GLU A 378 10.07 -20.53 -8.82
N ILE A 379 10.66 -20.49 -10.03
CA ILE A 379 12.00 -21.04 -10.30
C ILE A 379 13.06 -20.30 -9.49
N ASP A 380 12.89 -18.99 -9.32
CA ASP A 380 13.85 -18.15 -8.61
C ASP A 380 13.51 -17.90 -7.15
N SER A 381 12.25 -17.60 -6.87
CA SER A 381 11.79 -17.30 -5.53
C SER A 381 10.30 -17.58 -5.44
N GLU A 382 9.84 -17.87 -4.23
CA GLU A 382 8.42 -18.03 -3.94
C GLU A 382 7.67 -16.72 -4.15
N ILE A 383 6.47 -16.79 -4.74
CA ILE A 383 5.55 -15.67 -4.92
C ILE A 383 4.82 -15.43 -3.61
N LYS A 384 4.87 -14.20 -3.08
CA LYS A 384 4.18 -13.81 -1.85
C LYS A 384 3.04 -12.85 -2.14
N GLY A 385 1.86 -13.12 -1.57
CA GLY A 385 0.70 -12.23 -1.60
C GLY A 385 0.34 -11.66 -0.22
N PHE A 386 -0.69 -10.82 -0.17
CA PHE A 386 -1.23 -10.30 1.09
C PHE A 386 -2.22 -11.26 1.78
N GLY A 387 -2.67 -12.31 1.09
CA GLY A 387 -3.50 -13.38 1.66
C GLY A 387 -2.75 -14.45 2.45
N HIS A 388 -3.52 -15.38 3.02
CA HIS A 388 -3.02 -16.52 3.79
C HIS A 388 -2.46 -17.66 2.92
N GLY A 389 -2.87 -17.73 1.65
CA GLY A 389 -2.49 -18.79 0.71
C GLY A 389 -1.81 -18.25 -0.54
N LYS A 390 -1.51 -19.16 -1.48
CA LYS A 390 -1.06 -18.77 -2.82
C LYS A 390 -2.20 -18.08 -3.56
N ASP A 391 -1.85 -17.05 -4.32
CA ASP A 391 -2.81 -16.35 -5.16
C ASP A 391 -3.45 -17.33 -6.17
N PRO A 392 -4.79 -17.46 -6.20
CA PRO A 392 -5.49 -18.40 -7.07
C PRO A 392 -5.19 -18.16 -8.56
N ARG A 393 -4.92 -16.91 -8.96
CA ARG A 393 -4.60 -16.55 -10.34
C ARG A 393 -3.36 -17.26 -10.84
N ILE A 394 -2.38 -17.57 -9.99
CA ILE A 394 -1.18 -18.29 -10.41
C ILE A 394 -1.57 -19.68 -10.95
N LYS A 395 -2.44 -20.40 -10.22
CA LYS A 395 -2.94 -21.72 -10.63
C LYS A 395 -3.77 -21.64 -11.91
N GLU A 396 -4.56 -20.59 -12.07
CA GLU A 396 -5.35 -20.35 -13.29
C GLU A 396 -4.45 -20.08 -14.49
N LEU A 397 -3.42 -19.25 -14.33
CA LEU A 397 -2.49 -18.84 -15.38
C LEU A 397 -1.66 -20.02 -15.93
N ILE A 398 -1.20 -20.91 -15.05
CA ILE A 398 -0.43 -22.10 -15.45
C ILE A 398 -1.32 -23.33 -15.66
N GLY A 399 -2.63 -23.21 -15.44
CA GLY A 399 -3.59 -24.31 -15.52
C GLY A 399 -3.67 -24.91 -16.93
N GLY A 400 -3.57 -26.23 -17.03
CA GLY A 400 -3.67 -26.96 -18.30
C GLY A 400 -2.43 -26.87 -19.20
N ARG A 401 -1.36 -26.19 -18.76
CA ARG A 401 -0.08 -26.14 -19.48
C ARG A 401 0.76 -27.39 -19.22
N ASP A 402 1.64 -27.69 -20.18
CA ASP A 402 2.66 -28.73 -20.01
C ASP A 402 3.83 -28.15 -19.21
N ILE A 403 3.99 -28.64 -17.98
CA ILE A 403 5.00 -28.13 -17.07
C ILE A 403 6.43 -28.41 -17.54
N ARG A 404 6.68 -29.52 -18.24
CA ARG A 404 8.04 -29.84 -18.72
C ARG A 404 8.45 -28.85 -19.79
N LYS A 405 7.54 -28.55 -20.72
CA LYS A 405 7.73 -27.54 -21.77
C LYS A 405 7.92 -26.14 -21.20
N ASP A 406 7.08 -25.77 -20.24
CA ASP A 406 7.19 -24.48 -19.56
C ASP A 406 8.55 -24.31 -18.88
N LEU A 407 9.00 -25.33 -18.14
CA LEU A 407 10.30 -25.30 -17.46
C LEU A 407 11.46 -25.29 -18.45
N SER A 408 11.41 -26.11 -19.49
CA SER A 408 12.40 -26.13 -20.57
C SER A 408 12.54 -24.75 -21.22
N PHE A 409 11.43 -24.10 -21.57
CA PHE A 409 11.43 -22.75 -22.13
C PHE A 409 11.92 -21.70 -21.13
N ALA A 410 11.40 -21.72 -19.90
CA ALA A 410 11.73 -20.77 -18.83
C ALA A 410 13.21 -20.81 -18.43
N ILE A 411 13.86 -21.96 -18.56
CA ILE A 411 15.26 -22.16 -18.21
C ILE A 411 16.14 -21.97 -19.45
N GLY A 412 15.67 -22.34 -20.63
CA GLY A 412 16.44 -22.38 -21.86
C GLY A 412 17.29 -23.66 -21.93
N CYS A 413 16.67 -24.81 -21.68
CA CYS A 413 17.27 -26.13 -21.76
C CYS A 413 16.35 -27.11 -22.49
N ASP A 414 16.87 -28.27 -22.88
CA ASP A 414 16.04 -29.28 -23.52
C ASP A 414 15.06 -29.91 -22.49
N GLU A 415 13.88 -30.35 -22.94
CA GLU A 415 12.84 -30.97 -22.09
C GLU A 415 13.35 -32.17 -21.29
N ASP A 416 14.37 -32.81 -21.82
CA ASP A 416 14.94 -34.05 -21.37
C ASP A 416 16.07 -33.79 -20.34
N GLU A 417 16.54 -32.55 -20.20
CA GLU A 417 17.39 -32.03 -19.11
C GLU A 417 16.58 -31.59 -17.87
N ILE A 418 15.25 -31.79 -17.89
CA ILE A 418 14.35 -31.54 -16.76
C ILE A 418 14.01 -32.86 -16.07
N SER A 419 14.01 -32.87 -14.73
CA SER A 419 13.37 -33.94 -13.95
C SER A 419 12.21 -33.38 -13.15
N LEU A 420 11.08 -34.07 -13.16
CA LEU A 420 9.84 -33.63 -12.49
C LEU A 420 9.63 -34.27 -11.11
N ASN A 421 10.40 -35.31 -10.79
CA ASN A 421 10.36 -36.06 -9.55
C ASN A 421 11.70 -36.79 -9.32
N SER A 422 11.86 -37.35 -8.12
CA SER A 422 13.10 -38.03 -7.71
C SER A 422 13.42 -39.29 -8.53
N GLU A 423 12.41 -40.01 -9.02
CA GLU A 423 12.60 -41.22 -9.83
C GLU A 423 13.27 -40.89 -11.16
N GLU A 424 12.76 -39.87 -11.89
CA GLU A 424 13.37 -39.40 -13.14
C GLU A 424 14.82 -38.92 -12.94
N PHE A 425 15.12 -38.28 -11.81
CA PHE A 425 16.50 -37.91 -11.50
C PHE A 425 17.38 -39.14 -11.25
N LEU A 426 16.89 -40.15 -10.53
CA LEU A 426 17.64 -41.38 -10.28
C LEU A 426 17.93 -42.14 -11.59
N GLU A 427 16.95 -42.24 -12.48
CA GLU A 427 17.13 -42.81 -13.82
C GLU A 427 18.17 -42.04 -14.65
N SER A 428 18.24 -40.72 -14.49
CA SER A 428 19.25 -39.89 -15.14
C SER A 428 20.68 -40.23 -14.70
N LEU A 429 20.87 -40.65 -13.43
CA LEU A 429 22.18 -41.08 -12.94
C LEU A 429 22.62 -42.39 -13.57
N GLU A 430 21.70 -43.34 -13.78
CA GLU A 430 21.98 -44.62 -14.42
C GLU A 430 22.31 -44.46 -15.91
N SER A 431 21.53 -43.61 -16.59
CA SER A 431 21.72 -43.27 -18.01
C SER A 431 22.85 -42.25 -18.26
N LYS A 432 23.48 -41.73 -17.19
CA LYS A 432 24.51 -40.68 -17.23
C LYS A 432 24.05 -39.41 -17.96
N LYS A 433 22.76 -39.14 -17.88
CA LYS A 433 22.14 -37.97 -18.48
C LYS A 433 22.28 -36.77 -17.55
N LYS A 434 22.70 -35.64 -18.09
CA LYS A 434 22.81 -34.40 -17.32
C LYS A 434 21.42 -33.76 -17.16
N ILE A 435 20.98 -33.61 -15.92
CA ILE A 435 19.81 -32.80 -15.57
C ILE A 435 20.30 -31.40 -15.24
N LYS A 436 19.61 -30.37 -15.74
CA LYS A 436 19.85 -28.97 -15.37
C LYS A 436 18.91 -28.50 -14.28
N TYR A 437 17.67 -28.99 -14.27
CA TYR A 437 16.67 -28.56 -13.30
C TYR A 437 15.84 -29.73 -12.78
N HIS A 438 15.67 -29.74 -11.46
CA HIS A 438 14.80 -30.65 -10.77
C HIS A 438 13.63 -29.90 -10.13
N ARG A 439 12.42 -30.28 -10.50
CA ARG A 439 11.20 -29.72 -9.95
C ARG A 439 10.82 -30.42 -8.66
N GLY A 440 10.58 -29.62 -7.62
CA GLY A 440 10.09 -30.14 -6.34
C GLY A 440 11.20 -30.73 -5.50
N ASP A 441 10.80 -31.59 -4.57
CA ASP A 441 11.72 -32.15 -3.58
C ASP A 441 12.51 -33.31 -4.18
N LEU A 442 13.84 -33.24 -4.03
CA LEU A 442 14.78 -34.25 -4.46
C LEU A 442 15.23 -35.10 -3.28
N GLU A 443 14.96 -36.39 -3.34
CA GLU A 443 15.32 -37.36 -2.29
C GLU A 443 16.36 -38.35 -2.80
N LEU A 444 17.42 -38.57 -2.01
CA LEU A 444 18.40 -39.62 -2.26
C LEU A 444 18.65 -40.46 -1.02
N ASN A 445 18.32 -41.75 -1.13
CA ASN A 445 18.53 -42.74 -0.08
C ASN A 445 19.87 -43.46 -0.27
N LYS A 446 20.98 -42.74 -0.09
CA LYS A 446 22.33 -43.30 -0.07
C LYS A 446 23.00 -43.01 1.27
N SER A 447 23.80 -43.97 1.77
CA SER A 447 24.57 -43.79 3.01
C SER A 447 25.84 -42.96 2.81
N THR A 448 26.39 -43.00 1.59
CA THR A 448 27.56 -42.24 1.16
C THR A 448 27.32 -41.59 -0.19
N LEU A 449 27.89 -40.39 -0.40
CA LEU A 449 27.91 -39.71 -1.70
C LEU A 449 29.36 -39.52 -2.16
N ASP A 450 29.59 -39.72 -3.45
CA ASP A 450 30.89 -39.58 -4.12
C ASP A 450 30.74 -38.86 -5.48
N GLU A 451 31.85 -38.67 -6.19
CA GLU A 451 31.90 -37.97 -7.48
C GLU A 451 31.05 -38.60 -8.60
N LYS A 452 30.49 -39.79 -8.39
CA LYS A 452 29.60 -40.44 -9.38
C LYS A 452 28.23 -39.79 -9.43
N ILE A 453 27.89 -38.93 -8.47
CA ILE A 453 26.60 -38.23 -8.44
C ILE A 453 26.77 -36.86 -9.08
N THR A 454 26.13 -36.68 -10.23
CA THR A 454 25.99 -35.37 -10.87
C THR A 454 24.63 -34.79 -10.51
N PHE A 455 24.61 -33.83 -9.59
CA PHE A 455 23.39 -33.12 -9.22
C PHE A 455 22.91 -32.17 -10.33
N PRO A 456 21.60 -31.82 -10.36
CA PRO A 456 21.11 -30.78 -11.24
C PRO A 456 21.68 -29.41 -10.84
N ASP A 457 21.70 -28.45 -11.76
CA ASP A 457 22.14 -27.08 -11.43
C ASP A 457 21.20 -26.42 -10.41
N ILE A 458 19.90 -26.70 -10.48
CA ILE A 458 18.87 -26.14 -9.59
C ILE A 458 17.92 -27.24 -9.08
N VAL A 459 17.62 -27.21 -7.78
CA VAL A 459 16.52 -27.96 -7.15
C VAL A 459 15.50 -26.96 -6.62
N SER A 460 14.25 -27.00 -7.13
CA SER A 460 13.23 -26.01 -6.74
C SER A 460 12.50 -26.33 -5.44
N GLY A 461 12.66 -27.55 -4.91
CA GLY A 461 12.16 -27.95 -3.60
C GLY A 461 13.28 -28.19 -2.59
N ASN A 462 13.00 -29.10 -1.66
CA ASN A 462 13.95 -29.55 -0.66
C ASN A 462 14.97 -30.53 -1.27
N LEU A 463 16.20 -30.50 -0.78
CA LEU A 463 17.19 -31.56 -1.03
C LEU A 463 17.31 -32.44 0.22
N ASN A 464 16.64 -33.60 0.17
CA ASN A 464 16.51 -34.52 1.30
C ASN A 464 17.53 -35.65 1.20
N LEU A 465 18.56 -35.58 2.06
CA LEU A 465 19.69 -36.51 2.10
C LEU A 465 19.85 -37.11 3.49
N PHE A 466 18.72 -37.45 4.13
CA PHE A 466 18.68 -37.84 5.55
C PHE A 466 19.55 -39.06 5.87
N SER A 467 19.70 -40.00 4.93
CA SER A 467 20.47 -41.22 5.13
C SER A 467 21.99 -41.04 4.98
N VAL A 468 22.44 -39.90 4.44
CA VAL A 468 23.85 -39.65 4.15
C VAL A 468 24.63 -39.43 5.44
N THR A 469 25.69 -40.22 5.62
CA THR A 469 26.58 -40.15 6.79
C THR A 469 27.98 -39.67 6.46
N SER A 470 28.40 -39.81 5.19
CA SER A 470 29.71 -39.35 4.68
C SER A 470 29.60 -38.85 3.24
N ILE A 471 30.28 -37.75 2.93
CA ILE A 471 30.39 -37.17 1.58
C ILE A 471 31.87 -36.98 1.25
N ASN A 472 32.28 -37.39 0.05
CA ASN A 472 33.64 -37.18 -0.46
C ASN A 472 33.60 -36.76 -1.93
N ASN A 473 34.23 -35.63 -2.28
CA ASN A 473 34.38 -35.19 -3.67
C ASN A 473 33.05 -34.96 -4.41
N VAL A 474 32.13 -34.21 -3.80
CA VAL A 474 30.78 -33.96 -4.34
C VAL A 474 30.55 -32.46 -4.56
N VAL A 475 30.02 -32.14 -5.73
CA VAL A 475 29.50 -30.81 -6.07
C VAL A 475 27.98 -30.87 -6.04
N PHE A 476 27.39 -30.12 -5.11
CA PHE A 476 25.93 -29.98 -4.97
C PHE A 476 25.34 -29.08 -6.06
N PRO A 477 24.00 -29.00 -6.19
CA PRO A 477 23.36 -28.01 -7.06
C PRO A 477 23.91 -26.60 -6.82
N LYS A 478 23.91 -25.73 -7.83
CA LYS A 478 24.25 -24.32 -7.62
C LYS A 478 23.24 -23.64 -6.71
N LYS A 479 21.97 -24.05 -6.78
CA LYS A 479 20.88 -23.49 -5.99
C LYS A 479 19.90 -24.56 -5.50
N VAL A 480 19.48 -24.42 -4.24
CA VAL A 480 18.36 -25.15 -3.65
C VAL A 480 17.36 -24.13 -3.11
N ASN A 481 16.14 -24.09 -3.66
CA ASN A 481 15.17 -23.04 -3.31
C ASN A 481 14.56 -23.21 -1.92
N LYS A 482 14.59 -24.41 -1.34
CA LYS A 482 14.10 -24.68 0.01
C LYS A 482 15.21 -25.23 0.90
N THR A 483 14.94 -26.28 1.67
CA THR A 483 15.83 -26.78 2.71
C THR A 483 16.79 -27.84 2.16
N ILE A 484 18.03 -27.84 2.68
CA ILE A 484 18.95 -28.97 2.54
C ILE A 484 18.98 -29.72 3.88
N ASN A 485 18.59 -30.99 3.84
CA ASN A 485 18.55 -31.85 5.01
C ASN A 485 19.65 -32.91 4.96
N LEU A 486 20.73 -32.65 5.70
CA LEU A 486 21.89 -33.52 5.87
C LEU A 486 22.13 -33.80 7.37
N ARG A 487 21.06 -33.89 8.16
CA ARG A 487 21.15 -33.98 9.63
C ARG A 487 22.09 -35.09 10.10
N ARG A 488 22.10 -36.26 9.45
CA ARG A 488 22.92 -37.42 9.86
C ARG A 488 24.35 -37.40 9.30
N LEU A 489 24.73 -36.39 8.53
CA LEU A 489 26.08 -36.27 7.98
C LEU A 489 27.09 -36.15 9.12
N THR A 490 28.11 -37.01 9.15
CA THR A 490 29.16 -37.00 10.18
C THR A 490 30.50 -36.48 9.66
N SER A 491 30.77 -36.66 8.36
CA SER A 491 32.01 -36.26 7.69
C SER A 491 31.75 -35.70 6.29
N ALA A 492 32.36 -34.56 5.98
CA ALA A 492 32.35 -33.91 4.67
C ALA A 492 33.78 -33.60 4.23
N LYS A 493 34.19 -34.15 3.09
CA LYS A 493 35.51 -33.95 2.49
C LYS A 493 35.40 -33.51 1.03
N MET A 494 36.12 -32.46 0.62
CA MET A 494 36.13 -31.95 -0.75
C MET A 494 34.70 -31.72 -1.27
N VAL A 495 33.91 -30.92 -0.54
CA VAL A 495 32.48 -30.70 -0.82
C VAL A 495 32.25 -29.26 -1.22
N VAL A 496 31.53 -29.06 -2.32
CA VAL A 496 31.02 -27.74 -2.71
C VAL A 496 29.51 -27.76 -2.52
N PHE A 497 29.02 -27.07 -1.49
CA PHE A 497 27.59 -26.86 -1.28
C PHE A 497 27.04 -25.78 -2.23
N PRO A 498 25.70 -25.65 -2.36
CA PRO A 498 25.09 -24.65 -3.25
C PRO A 498 25.52 -23.23 -2.92
N GLU A 499 25.54 -22.34 -3.91
CA GLU A 499 25.82 -20.91 -3.71
C GLU A 499 24.75 -20.26 -2.80
N SER A 500 23.48 -20.69 -2.94
CA SER A 500 22.36 -20.21 -2.12
C SER A 500 21.41 -21.33 -1.73
N VAL A 501 20.93 -21.28 -0.48
CA VAL A 501 19.87 -22.16 0.05
C VAL A 501 18.70 -21.27 0.52
N GLY A 502 17.53 -21.42 -0.10
CA GLY A 502 16.39 -20.54 0.21
C GLY A 502 15.71 -20.83 1.56
N GLY A 503 15.82 -22.07 2.06
CA GLY A 503 15.31 -22.51 3.36
C GLY A 503 16.42 -22.79 4.37
N ASP A 504 16.18 -23.79 5.21
CA ASP A 504 17.13 -24.18 6.24
C ASP A 504 18.28 -25.03 5.66
N PHE A 505 19.42 -25.03 6.34
CA PHE A 505 20.51 -25.95 6.06
C PHE A 505 20.92 -26.70 7.32
N TRP A 506 20.56 -27.98 7.38
CA TRP A 506 20.73 -28.81 8.58
C TRP A 506 21.91 -29.77 8.46
N LEU A 507 22.91 -29.59 9.35
CA LEU A 507 24.13 -30.39 9.46
C LEU A 507 24.35 -30.84 10.91
N ASP A 508 23.27 -31.21 11.59
CA ASP A 508 23.20 -31.41 13.04
C ASP A 508 24.32 -32.31 13.59
N TYR A 509 24.68 -33.41 12.91
CA TYR A 509 25.67 -34.39 13.35
C TYR A 509 27.07 -34.23 12.73
N LEU A 510 27.33 -33.16 11.98
CA LEU A 510 28.62 -32.97 11.31
C LEU A 510 29.74 -32.78 12.34
N THR A 511 30.80 -33.57 12.19
CA THR A 511 31.97 -33.55 13.10
C THR A 511 33.28 -33.29 12.37
N VAL A 512 33.40 -33.73 11.11
CA VAL A 512 34.60 -33.58 10.29
C VAL A 512 34.30 -32.72 9.07
N ILE A 513 35.10 -31.68 8.88
CA ILE A 513 35.04 -30.73 7.76
C ILE A 513 36.45 -30.63 7.17
N GLU A 514 36.63 -31.09 5.94
CA GLU A 514 37.89 -31.00 5.19
C GLU A 514 37.60 -30.44 3.79
N GLU A 515 38.15 -29.27 3.46
CA GLU A 515 37.98 -28.68 2.12
C GLU A 515 36.50 -28.53 1.71
N VAL A 516 35.71 -27.89 2.56
CA VAL A 516 34.27 -27.67 2.33
C VAL A 516 34.02 -26.20 1.99
N THR A 517 33.29 -25.96 0.90
CA THR A 517 32.74 -24.65 0.55
C THR A 517 31.28 -24.61 0.96
N PHE A 518 30.93 -23.72 1.89
CA PHE A 518 29.55 -23.49 2.32
C PHE A 518 28.82 -22.51 1.39
N PRO A 519 27.47 -22.45 1.43
CA PRO A 519 26.71 -21.43 0.72
C PRO A 519 27.10 -20.02 1.11
N LYS A 520 26.90 -19.05 0.22
CA LYS A 520 27.01 -17.62 0.55
C LYS A 520 25.80 -17.15 1.35
N GLU A 521 24.61 -17.63 1.00
CA GLU A 521 23.35 -17.23 1.64
C GLU A 521 22.52 -18.46 2.06
N VAL A 522 21.96 -18.41 3.27
CA VAL A 522 20.98 -19.36 3.80
C VAL A 522 19.75 -18.59 4.27
N GLY A 523 18.60 -18.81 3.66
CA GLY A 523 17.37 -18.07 3.98
C GLY A 523 16.78 -18.44 5.35
N GLY A 524 17.00 -19.67 5.82
CA GLY A 524 16.54 -20.19 7.10
C GLY A 524 17.64 -20.36 8.14
N ASP A 525 17.49 -21.39 8.97
CA ASP A 525 18.45 -21.76 10.02
C ASP A 525 19.65 -22.51 9.45
N PHE A 526 20.84 -22.24 9.99
CA PHE A 526 22.06 -23.00 9.70
C PHE A 526 22.64 -23.59 10.99
N LEU A 527 22.52 -24.92 11.12
CA LEU A 527 22.68 -25.62 12.40
C LEU A 527 23.77 -26.69 12.33
N LEU A 528 24.78 -26.57 13.20
CA LEU A 528 25.92 -27.48 13.31
C LEU A 528 26.17 -27.83 14.79
N TYR A 529 25.47 -28.85 15.30
CA TYR A 529 25.45 -29.10 16.75
C TYR A 529 26.60 -29.93 17.30
N LYS A 530 27.39 -30.60 16.46
CA LYS A 530 28.47 -31.50 16.89
C LYS A 530 29.89 -31.01 16.57
N ILE A 531 30.05 -29.86 15.91
CA ILE A 531 31.37 -29.29 15.65
C ILE A 531 32.00 -28.81 16.97
N ILE A 532 33.18 -29.35 17.30
CA ILE A 532 33.93 -29.02 18.53
C ILE A 532 35.05 -28.01 18.24
N SER A 533 35.62 -28.05 17.04
CA SER A 533 36.68 -27.14 16.60
C SER A 533 36.52 -26.77 15.13
N ALA A 534 36.87 -25.53 14.77
CA ALA A 534 36.85 -25.03 13.39
C ALA A 534 38.18 -24.35 13.04
N LYS A 535 38.72 -24.65 11.85
CA LYS A 535 39.97 -24.08 11.36
C LYS A 535 39.86 -23.77 9.86
N GLU A 536 40.19 -22.54 9.46
CA GLU A 536 40.22 -22.14 8.04
C GLU A 536 38.86 -22.32 7.35
N ILE A 537 37.77 -21.96 8.05
CA ILE A 537 36.39 -22.13 7.57
C ILE A 537 35.75 -20.76 7.34
N ILE A 538 35.06 -20.63 6.21
CA ILE A 538 34.20 -19.49 5.89
C ILE A 538 32.76 -20.01 5.93
N PHE A 539 31.97 -19.49 6.85
CA PHE A 539 30.54 -19.75 6.94
C PHE A 539 29.75 -18.79 6.02
N PRO A 540 28.45 -19.06 5.75
CA PRO A 540 27.64 -18.19 4.90
C PRO A 540 27.66 -16.73 5.33
N GLU A 541 27.73 -15.82 4.38
CA GLU A 541 27.75 -14.36 4.58
C GLU A 541 26.43 -13.88 5.22
N LYS A 542 25.29 -14.41 4.76
CA LYS A 542 23.96 -14.05 5.28
C LYS A 542 23.14 -15.26 5.69
N ILE A 543 22.50 -15.15 6.85
CA ILE A 543 21.62 -16.18 7.41
C ILE A 543 20.31 -15.54 7.85
N GLY A 544 19.19 -15.89 7.23
CA GLY A 544 17.88 -15.30 7.56
C GLY A 544 17.31 -15.77 8.90
N GLY A 545 17.67 -16.99 9.33
CA GLY A 545 17.29 -17.61 10.60
C GLY A 545 18.38 -17.56 11.67
N THR A 546 18.54 -18.67 12.39
CA THR A 546 19.51 -18.89 13.45
C THR A 546 20.79 -19.51 12.93
N PHE A 547 21.93 -19.00 13.38
CA PHE A 547 23.23 -19.65 13.25
C PHE A 547 23.66 -20.28 14.57
N SER A 548 23.95 -21.58 14.60
CA SER A 548 24.20 -22.28 15.86
C SER A 548 25.30 -23.33 15.79
N LEU A 549 26.34 -23.13 16.62
CA LEU A 549 27.47 -24.01 16.86
C LEU A 549 27.69 -24.16 18.38
N PRO A 550 26.73 -24.72 19.13
CA PRO A 550 26.70 -24.66 20.59
C PRO A 550 27.81 -25.47 21.25
N LYS A 551 28.45 -26.41 20.53
CA LYS A 551 29.58 -27.23 21.03
C LYS A 551 30.95 -26.76 20.57
N LEU A 552 31.03 -25.68 19.79
CA LEU A 552 32.31 -25.18 19.31
C LEU A 552 33.11 -24.62 20.48
N THR A 553 34.26 -25.22 20.78
CA THR A 553 35.14 -24.82 21.89
C THR A 553 36.34 -24.00 21.42
N SER A 554 36.77 -24.19 20.17
CA SER A 554 37.95 -23.55 19.59
C SER A 554 37.75 -23.18 18.12
N ALA A 555 38.10 -21.94 17.75
CA ALA A 555 38.04 -21.43 16.37
C ALA A 555 39.34 -20.72 15.97
N LYS A 556 39.89 -21.05 14.80
CA LYS A 556 41.11 -20.42 14.26
C LYS A 556 40.94 -20.07 12.77
N MET A 557 41.11 -18.80 12.41
CA MET A 557 40.94 -18.34 11.01
C MET A 557 39.54 -18.71 10.49
N VAL A 558 38.51 -18.30 11.23
CA VAL A 558 37.10 -18.58 10.93
C VAL A 558 36.37 -17.27 10.65
N ILE A 559 35.61 -17.24 9.55
CA ILE A 559 34.71 -16.12 9.22
C ILE A 559 33.28 -16.59 9.50
N PHE A 560 32.64 -15.98 10.49
CA PHE A 560 31.22 -16.17 10.77
C PHE A 560 30.36 -15.25 9.87
N PRO A 561 29.04 -15.48 9.78
CA PRO A 561 28.15 -14.67 8.94
C PRO A 561 28.24 -13.18 9.27
N GLU A 562 28.13 -12.32 8.25
CA GLU A 562 28.05 -10.86 8.41
C GLU A 562 26.70 -10.46 9.03
N SER A 563 25.61 -11.13 8.63
CA SER A 563 24.27 -10.88 9.16
C SER A 563 23.52 -12.15 9.53
N VAL A 564 22.86 -12.11 10.69
CA VAL A 564 22.01 -13.21 11.20
C VAL A 564 20.64 -12.67 11.59
N GLY A 565 19.60 -13.16 10.94
CA GLY A 565 18.26 -12.61 11.08
C GLY A 565 17.58 -12.98 12.41
N TRP A 566 17.96 -14.06 13.08
CA TRP A 566 17.39 -14.42 14.39
C TRP A 566 18.48 -14.57 15.46
N ASN A 567 18.89 -15.77 15.86
CA ASN A 567 19.86 -15.92 16.94
C ASN A 567 21.24 -16.37 16.44
N PHE A 568 22.29 -15.96 17.15
CA PHE A 568 23.66 -16.40 16.93
C PHE A 568 24.20 -17.10 18.18
N ASN A 569 24.55 -18.39 18.09
CA ASN A 569 24.92 -19.22 19.26
C ASN A 569 26.30 -19.87 19.14
N LEU A 570 27.25 -19.36 19.94
CA LEU A 570 28.58 -19.91 20.20
C LEU A 570 28.84 -20.06 21.71
N SER A 571 27.84 -20.54 22.45
CA SER A 571 27.85 -20.61 23.92
C SER A 571 29.00 -21.40 24.56
N SER A 572 29.62 -22.36 23.85
CA SER A 572 30.77 -23.13 24.37
C SER A 572 32.14 -22.61 23.95
N LEU A 573 32.22 -21.50 23.20
CA LEU A 573 33.49 -21.03 22.64
C LEU A 573 34.41 -20.49 23.73
N THR A 574 35.59 -21.10 23.88
CA THR A 574 36.60 -20.71 24.90
C THR A 574 37.88 -20.14 24.29
N SER A 575 38.17 -20.49 23.04
CA SER A 575 39.36 -20.05 22.30
C SER A 575 38.99 -19.57 20.90
N ALA A 576 39.38 -18.35 20.54
CA ALA A 576 39.18 -17.77 19.21
C ALA A 576 40.43 -17.02 18.76
N LYS A 577 40.98 -17.37 17.60
CA LYS A 577 42.16 -16.73 17.02
C LYS A 577 41.91 -16.35 15.56
N MET A 578 42.03 -15.07 15.22
CA MET A 578 41.77 -14.55 13.87
C MET A 578 40.36 -14.93 13.39
N VAL A 579 39.36 -14.53 14.16
CA VAL A 579 37.94 -14.82 13.91
C VAL A 579 37.21 -13.52 13.58
N VAL A 580 36.31 -13.56 12.59
CA VAL A 580 35.39 -12.46 12.27
C VAL A 580 34.00 -12.85 12.77
N PHE A 581 33.34 -11.96 13.52
CA PHE A 581 31.99 -12.13 14.06
C PHE A 581 30.97 -11.30 13.25
N PRO A 582 29.66 -11.59 13.38
CA PRO A 582 28.62 -10.83 12.68
C PRO A 582 28.61 -9.34 13.00
N GLU A 583 28.26 -8.53 11.99
CA GLU A 583 27.99 -7.10 12.12
C GLU A 583 26.58 -6.85 12.66
N SER A 584 25.61 -7.71 12.30
CA SER A 584 24.23 -7.60 12.75
C SER A 584 23.62 -8.93 13.16
N VAL A 585 22.90 -8.93 14.29
CA VAL A 585 22.10 -10.06 14.77
C VAL A 585 20.72 -9.54 15.20
N GLY A 586 19.66 -10.05 14.58
CA GLY A 586 18.29 -9.59 14.84
C GLY A 586 17.70 -10.01 16.19
N GLY A 587 18.29 -11.03 16.81
CA GLY A 587 17.87 -11.60 18.09
C GLY A 587 19.04 -11.74 19.08
N ASN A 588 19.11 -12.87 19.77
CA ASN A 588 20.11 -13.06 20.83
C ASN A 588 21.48 -13.45 20.27
N PHE A 589 22.53 -12.90 20.89
CA PHE A 589 23.92 -13.24 20.65
C PHE A 589 24.50 -13.98 21.87
N TRP A 590 24.79 -15.27 21.75
CA TRP A 590 25.37 -16.07 22.84
C TRP A 590 26.84 -16.42 22.56
N LEU A 591 27.73 -16.03 23.48
CA LEU A 591 29.17 -16.28 23.41
C LEU A 591 29.68 -16.88 24.72
N GLY A 592 30.64 -17.80 24.65
CA GLY A 592 31.20 -18.44 25.83
C GLY A 592 31.90 -17.46 26.79
N GLY A 593 31.55 -17.53 28.08
CA GLY A 593 31.93 -16.55 29.11
C GLY A 593 33.41 -16.48 29.52
N LYS A 594 34.31 -17.22 28.86
CA LYS A 594 35.77 -17.21 29.10
C LYS A 594 36.57 -17.05 27.81
N LEU A 595 36.05 -16.30 26.84
CA LEU A 595 36.72 -16.15 25.55
C LEU A 595 38.06 -15.42 25.71
N SER A 596 39.15 -16.15 25.47
CA SER A 596 40.50 -15.57 25.43
C SER A 596 40.73 -14.88 24.07
N LEU A 597 40.40 -13.60 23.98
CA LEU A 597 40.68 -12.80 22.79
C LEU A 597 42.18 -12.45 22.75
N ILE A 598 42.96 -13.21 21.98
CA ILE A 598 44.34 -12.85 21.68
C ILE A 598 44.30 -11.71 20.66
N LYS A 599 44.31 -10.46 21.14
CA LYS A 599 44.53 -9.29 20.28
C LYS A 599 45.87 -9.45 19.55
N LYS A 600 45.83 -9.53 18.23
CA LYS A 600 47.03 -9.46 17.40
C LYS A 600 47.55 -8.02 17.47
N LYS A 601 48.72 -7.80 18.07
CA LYS A 601 49.58 -6.65 17.72
C LYS A 601 50.23 -7.04 16.39
N ASN A 602 49.74 -6.47 15.29
CA ASN A 602 50.22 -6.59 13.90
C ASN A 602 50.45 -8.01 13.36
#